data_AF-A0A1P8RSJ4-F1
#
_entry.id   AF-A0A1P8RSJ4-F1
#
_cell.length_a   1.000
_cell.length_b   1.000
_cell.length_c   1.000
_cell.angle_alpha   90.00
_cell.angle_beta   90.00
_cell.angle_gamma   90.00
#
_symmetry.space_group_name_H-M   'P 1'
#
loop_
_entity.id
_entity.type
_entity.pdbx_description
1 polymer ?
#
loop_
_entity_poly.entity_id
_entity_poly.type
_entity_poly.pdbx_seq_one_letter_code
_entity_poly.pdbx_strand_id
1 'polypeptide(L)'
;MEIFEKILQDLLKYYLGLDDNSLDKHLKDAALATKERVATIDDLQVKIYPNDHNPPHFHVLSKNREIDAKFTIEKCALISGNMNSKNLKKIDAFYQGMKGKMVLEMIWQKYHGKNG
;
A
#
# COMPACT_ATOMS: atom_id res chain seq x y z
N MET A 1 20.72 -11.73 9.36
CA MET A 1 20.44 -12.26 8.00
C MET A 1 19.69 -13.59 8.10
N GLU A 2 20.14 -14.53 8.95
CA GLU A 2 19.51 -15.86 9.12
C GLU A 2 18.02 -15.88 9.54
N ILE A 3 17.58 -14.99 10.43
CA ILE A 3 16.16 -14.97 10.85
C ILE A 3 15.24 -14.61 9.68
N PHE A 4 15.68 -13.68 8.82
CA PHE A 4 14.90 -13.28 7.65
C PHE A 4 14.80 -14.40 6.63
N GLU A 5 15.92 -15.10 6.37
CA GLU A 5 15.95 -16.25 5.47
C GLU A 5 15.06 -17.39 5.98
N LYS A 6 15.08 -17.66 7.28
CA LYS A 6 14.22 -18.68 7.88
C LYS A 6 12.74 -18.32 7.75
N ILE A 7 12.38 -17.07 8.08
CA ILE A 7 11.02 -16.57 7.91
C ILE A 7 10.58 -16.68 6.44
N LEU A 8 11.44 -16.31 5.50
CA LEU A 8 11.15 -16.39 4.07
C LEU A 8 11.00 -17.83 3.59
N GLN A 9 11.86 -18.74 4.04
CA GLN A 9 11.78 -20.16 3.71
C GLN A 9 10.50 -20.78 4.24
N ASP A 10 10.10 -20.48 5.46
CA ASP A 10 8.88 -21.04 6.06
C ASP A 10 7.62 -20.52 5.35
N LEU A 11 7.61 -19.25 4.96
CA LEU A 11 6.56 -18.66 4.10
C LEU A 11 6.50 -19.33 2.72
N LEU A 12 7.65 -19.53 2.06
CA LEU A 12 7.70 -20.17 0.75
C LEU A 12 7.22 -21.62 0.80
N LYS A 13 7.65 -22.39 1.80
CA LYS A 13 7.19 -23.77 2.01
C LYS A 13 5.69 -23.84 2.21
N TYR A 14 5.14 -22.88 2.97
CA TYR A 14 3.70 -22.79 3.17
C TYR A 14 2.95 -22.54 1.85
N TYR A 15 3.34 -21.52 1.07
CA TYR A 15 2.66 -21.19 -0.19
C TYR A 15 2.83 -22.27 -1.27
N LEU A 16 4.01 -22.89 -1.37
CA LEU A 16 4.28 -23.98 -2.33
C LEU A 16 3.55 -25.28 -1.98
N GLY A 17 3.10 -25.44 -0.74
CA GLY A 17 2.31 -26.58 -0.29
C GLY A 17 0.80 -26.44 -0.49
N LEU A 18 0.32 -25.27 -0.93
CA LEU A 18 -1.10 -25.04 -1.19
C LEU A 18 -1.47 -25.54 -2.59
N ASP A 19 -2.68 -26.10 -2.74
CA ASP A 19 -3.28 -26.34 -4.05
C ASP A 19 -3.74 -25.03 -4.71
N ASP A 20 -3.95 -25.05 -6.02
CA ASP A 20 -4.30 -23.86 -6.81
C ASP A 20 -5.52 -23.10 -6.27
N ASN A 21 -6.55 -23.79 -5.77
CA ASN A 21 -7.75 -23.15 -5.22
C ASN A 21 -7.46 -22.52 -3.85
N SER A 22 -6.72 -23.22 -2.99
CA SER A 22 -6.32 -22.71 -1.68
C SER A 22 -5.34 -21.54 -1.79
N LEU A 23 -4.45 -21.57 -2.78
CA LEU A 23 -3.53 -20.49 -3.11
C LEU A 23 -4.28 -19.27 -3.64
N ASP A 24 -5.18 -19.45 -4.61
CA ASP A 24 -6.01 -18.35 -5.15
C ASP A 24 -6.88 -17.72 -4.06
N LYS A 25 -7.47 -18.53 -3.17
CA LYS A 25 -8.20 -18.04 -2.00
C LYS A 25 -7.31 -17.27 -1.04
N HIS A 26 -6.13 -17.78 -0.70
CA HIS A 26 -5.20 -17.08 0.18
C HIS A 26 -4.68 -15.77 -0.42
N LEU A 27 -4.44 -15.72 -1.73
CA LEU A 27 -4.04 -14.49 -2.42
C LEU A 27 -5.18 -13.46 -2.48
N LYS A 28 -6.43 -13.92 -2.54
CA LYS A 28 -7.64 -13.08 -2.47
C LYS A 28 -7.97 -12.62 -1.05
N ASP A 29 -7.74 -13.45 -0.04
CA ASP A 29 -8.03 -13.16 1.39
C ASP A 29 -6.89 -12.36 2.04
N ALA A 30 -5.64 -12.61 1.65
CA ALA A 30 -4.49 -11.75 1.96
C ALA A 30 -4.51 -10.43 1.16
N ALA A 31 -5.64 -10.09 0.52
CA ALA A 31 -5.92 -8.75 0.05
C ALA A 31 -5.88 -7.79 1.24
N LEU A 32 -4.66 -7.32 1.53
CA LEU A 32 -4.22 -6.38 2.55
C LEU A 32 -4.90 -5.00 2.51
N ALA A 33 -6.00 -4.85 1.78
CA ALA A 33 -6.73 -3.61 1.66
C ALA A 33 -8.23 -3.90 1.70
N THR A 34 -8.88 -3.51 2.79
CA THR A 34 -10.31 -3.25 2.80
C THR A 34 -10.56 -2.12 1.78
N LYS A 35 -10.88 -2.53 0.54
CA LYS A 35 -11.29 -1.82 -0.70
C LYS A 35 -10.57 -0.52 -1.13
N GLU A 36 -9.84 0.15 -0.27
CA GLU A 36 -9.17 1.43 -0.53
C GLU A 36 -7.96 1.65 0.38
N ARG A 37 -7.95 1.09 1.60
CA ARG A 37 -6.91 1.37 2.59
C ARG A 37 -5.66 0.51 2.39
N VAL A 38 -4.53 1.15 2.18
CA VAL A 38 -3.21 0.54 1.95
C VAL A 38 -2.47 0.31 3.26
N ALA A 39 -2.48 1.31 4.14
CA ALA A 39 -1.76 1.27 5.42
C ALA A 39 -2.36 2.25 6.43
N THR A 40 -2.01 2.07 7.69
CA THR A 40 -2.24 3.03 8.76
C THR A 40 -0.90 3.35 9.41
N ILE A 41 -0.56 4.63 9.53
CA ILE A 41 0.67 5.14 10.14
C ILE A 41 0.24 6.10 11.25
N ASP A 42 0.25 5.63 12.49
CA ASP A 42 -0.36 6.31 13.63
C ASP A 42 -1.84 6.68 13.36
N ASP A 43 -2.15 7.98 13.32
CA ASP A 43 -3.45 8.56 13.04
C ASP A 43 -3.72 8.79 11.54
N LEU A 44 -2.74 8.52 10.68
CA LEU A 44 -2.81 8.71 9.23
C LEU A 44 -3.18 7.41 8.52
N GLN A 45 -4.03 7.52 7.51
CA GLN A 45 -4.49 6.42 6.68
C GLN A 45 -4.06 6.66 5.25
N VAL A 46 -3.27 5.73 4.71
CA VAL A 46 -2.86 5.72 3.31
C VAL A 46 -3.91 4.96 2.52
N LYS A 47 -4.45 5.56 1.46
CA LYS A 47 -5.50 4.98 0.62
C LYS A 47 -5.25 5.16 -0.88
N ILE A 48 -5.77 4.24 -1.68
CA ILE A 48 -5.89 4.36 -3.14
C ILE A 48 -7.33 4.01 -3.49
N TYR A 49 -8.00 4.88 -4.23
CA TYR A 49 -9.39 4.64 -4.62
C TYR A 49 -9.46 3.94 -5.99
N PRO A 50 -10.39 3.00 -6.21
CA PRO A 50 -10.56 2.35 -7.52
C PRO A 50 -10.98 3.27 -8.66
N ASN A 51 -11.59 4.42 -8.33
CA ASN A 51 -12.07 5.41 -9.30
C ASN A 51 -11.11 6.60 -9.44
N ASP A 52 -9.87 6.48 -8.95
CA ASP A 52 -8.86 7.51 -9.13
C ASP A 52 -8.38 7.55 -10.59
N HIS A 53 -7.81 8.68 -10.99
CA HIS A 53 -7.34 8.91 -12.35
C HIS A 53 -5.86 9.28 -12.36
N ASN A 54 -5.25 9.24 -13.54
CA ASN A 54 -3.89 9.69 -13.73
C ASN A 54 -3.71 11.18 -13.34
N PRO A 55 -2.56 11.57 -12.77
CA PRO A 55 -1.38 10.74 -12.52
C PRO A 55 -1.59 9.74 -11.36
N PRO A 56 -0.88 8.59 -11.35
CA PRO A 56 -0.93 7.63 -10.23
C PRO A 56 -0.65 8.30 -8.90
N HIS A 57 -1.62 8.23 -7.98
CA HIS A 57 -1.56 8.91 -6.71
C HIS A 57 -2.18 8.09 -5.57
N PHE A 58 -1.83 8.46 -4.35
CA PHE A 58 -2.43 7.93 -3.13
C PHE A 58 -2.87 9.08 -2.22
N HIS A 59 -3.83 8.79 -1.36
CA HIS A 59 -4.42 9.73 -0.43
C HIS A 59 -3.94 9.43 0.97
N VAL A 60 -3.72 10.48 1.76
CA VAL A 60 -3.39 10.41 3.17
C VAL A 60 -4.45 11.17 3.93
N LEU A 61 -5.22 10.45 4.75
CA LEU A 61 -6.28 11.04 5.56
C LEU A 61 -5.99 10.82 7.04
N SER A 62 -6.20 11.84 7.87
CA SER A 62 -6.21 11.63 9.33
C SER A 62 -7.54 10.99 9.75
N LYS A 63 -7.55 10.30 10.89
CA LYS A 63 -8.77 9.67 11.46
C LYS A 63 -9.89 10.70 11.70
N ASN A 64 -9.53 11.93 12.08
CA ASN A 64 -10.47 13.05 12.29
C ASN A 64 -10.78 13.85 11.01
N ARG A 65 -10.23 13.46 9.84
CA ARG A 65 -10.41 14.12 8.53
C ARG A 65 -9.93 15.58 8.44
N GLU A 66 -9.13 16.04 9.40
CA GLU A 66 -8.46 17.35 9.29
C GLU A 66 -7.36 17.36 8.23
N ILE A 67 -6.75 16.19 7.98
CA ILE A 67 -5.79 15.99 6.92
C ILE A 67 -6.49 15.21 5.81
N ASP A 68 -6.44 15.78 4.61
CA ASP A 68 -6.78 15.15 3.34
C ASP A 68 -5.77 15.64 2.31
N ALA A 69 -4.79 14.79 2.01
CA ALA A 69 -3.65 15.13 1.17
C ALA A 69 -3.40 14.04 0.12
N LYS A 70 -2.98 14.45 -1.08
CA LYS A 70 -2.71 13.56 -2.20
C LYS A 70 -1.24 13.60 -2.56
N PHE A 71 -0.66 12.45 -2.84
CA PHE A 71 0.74 12.29 -3.17
C PHE A 71 0.91 11.45 -4.43
N THR A 72 1.90 11.77 -5.27
CA THR A 72 2.25 10.94 -6.42
C THR A 72 2.82 9.60 -5.96
N ILE A 73 2.44 8.49 -6.59
CA ILE A 73 3.07 7.18 -6.33
C ILE A 73 4.52 7.15 -6.84
N GLU A 74 4.84 7.86 -7.92
CA GLU A 74 6.17 7.81 -8.54
C GLU A 74 7.29 8.34 -7.62
N LYS A 75 7.04 9.47 -6.93
CA LYS A 75 8.04 10.23 -6.17
C LYS A 75 7.62 10.65 -4.76
N CYS A 76 6.45 10.23 -4.28
CA CYS A 76 5.89 10.70 -3.00
C CYS A 76 5.76 12.24 -2.91
N ALA A 77 5.60 12.93 -4.05
CA ALA A 77 5.44 14.38 -4.08
C ALA A 77 4.01 14.77 -3.73
N LEU A 78 3.83 15.76 -2.86
CA LEU A 78 2.52 16.31 -2.50
C LEU A 78 1.90 17.03 -3.71
N ILE A 79 0.72 16.58 -4.13
CA ILE A 79 -0.06 17.14 -5.25
C ILE A 79 -1.06 18.17 -4.74
N SER A 80 -1.77 17.83 -3.65
CA SER A 80 -2.82 18.67 -3.08
C SER A 80 -3.03 18.37 -1.60
N GLY A 81 -3.64 19.31 -0.89
CA GLY A 81 -3.89 19.22 0.55
C GLY A 81 -2.79 19.87 1.39
N ASN A 82 -2.99 19.91 2.69
CA ASN A 82 -2.04 20.51 3.62
C ASN A 82 -1.62 19.49 4.68
N MET A 83 -0.33 19.48 5.00
CA MET A 83 0.25 18.57 5.97
C MET A 83 1.45 19.22 6.65
N ASN A 84 1.55 19.05 7.96
CA ASN A 84 2.71 19.55 8.71
C ASN A 84 3.97 18.72 8.40
N SER A 85 5.14 19.31 8.70
CA SER A 85 6.44 18.68 8.45
C SER A 85 6.65 17.35 9.16
N LYS A 86 6.04 17.16 10.34
CA LYS A 86 6.12 15.91 11.10
C LYS A 86 5.42 14.78 10.36
N ASN A 87 4.23 15.01 9.86
CA ASN A 87 3.45 14.02 9.13
C ASN A 87 4.04 13.76 7.74
N LEU A 88 4.58 14.79 7.07
CA LEU A 88 5.33 14.60 5.81
C LEU A 88 6.50 13.63 5.98
N LYS A 89 7.27 13.76 7.07
CA LYS A 89 8.37 12.82 7.38
C LYS A 89 7.88 11.38 7.61
N LYS A 90 6.71 11.19 8.22
CA LYS A 90 6.13 9.85 8.42
C LYS A 90 5.74 9.20 7.09
N ILE A 91 5.12 9.99 6.20
CA ILE A 91 4.71 9.51 4.87
C ILE A 91 5.93 9.20 4.02
N ASP A 92 6.96 10.04 4.05
CA ASP A 92 8.22 9.77 3.37
C ASP A 92 8.90 8.51 3.91
N ALA A 93 8.99 8.35 5.23
CA ALA A 93 9.56 7.15 5.85
C ALA A 93 8.78 5.87 5.48
N PHE A 94 7.44 5.93 5.42
CA PHE A 94 6.63 4.83 4.91
C PHE A 94 6.95 4.52 3.46
N TYR A 95 7.01 5.56 2.60
CA TYR A 95 7.25 5.42 1.18
C TYR A 95 8.64 4.83 0.86
N GLN A 96 9.68 5.32 1.54
CA GLN A 96 11.07 4.85 1.43
C GLN A 96 11.29 3.48 2.12
N GLY A 97 10.34 3.04 2.95
CA GLY A 97 10.40 1.72 3.57
C GLY A 97 10.36 0.59 2.53
N MET A 98 10.87 -0.58 2.91
CA MET A 98 11.05 -1.73 1.99
C MET A 98 9.81 -2.12 1.17
N LYS A 99 8.60 -1.86 1.68
CA LYS A 99 7.33 -2.26 1.07
C LYS A 99 6.46 -1.09 0.63
N GLY A 100 6.78 0.16 1.01
CA GLY A 100 5.87 1.29 0.87
C GLY A 100 5.47 1.55 -0.59
N LYS A 101 6.46 1.92 -1.41
CA LYS A 101 6.27 2.12 -2.85
C LYS A 101 5.71 0.88 -3.56
N MET A 102 6.27 -0.30 -3.28
CA MET A 102 5.85 -1.55 -3.92
C MET A 102 4.36 -1.84 -3.71
N VAL A 103 3.86 -1.69 -2.48
CA VAL A 103 2.44 -1.94 -2.17
C VAL A 103 1.54 -0.89 -2.83
N LEU A 104 1.96 0.38 -2.86
CA LEU A 104 1.22 1.45 -3.56
C LEU A 104 1.07 1.15 -5.05
N GLU A 105 2.17 0.78 -5.73
CA GLU A 105 2.18 0.43 -7.15
C GLU A 105 1.31 -0.81 -7.42
N MET A 106 1.46 -1.86 -6.59
CA MET A 106 0.68 -3.09 -6.73
C MET A 106 -0.83 -2.84 -6.60
N ILE A 107 -1.26 -2.02 -5.63
CA ILE A 107 -2.68 -1.69 -5.43
C ILE A 107 -3.19 -0.79 -6.56
N TRP A 108 -2.39 0.18 -7.02
CA TRP A 108 -2.75 1.01 -8.17
C TRP A 108 -2.97 0.15 -9.42
N GLN A 109 -2.07 -0.79 -9.72
CA GLN A 109 -2.20 -1.72 -10.84
C GLN A 109 -3.39 -2.66 -10.69
N LYS A 110 -3.70 -3.10 -9.46
CA LYS A 110 -4.89 -3.92 -9.20
C LYS A 110 -6.19 -3.21 -9.63
N TYR A 111 -6.29 -1.90 -9.42
CA TYR A 111 -7.49 -1.13 -9.76
C TYR A 111 -7.49 -0.59 -11.19
N HIS A 112 -6.34 -0.19 -11.72
CA HIS A 112 -6.26 0.53 -12.99
C HIS A 112 -5.53 -0.24 -14.11
N GLY A 113 -4.93 -1.40 -13.79
CA GLY A 113 -4.17 -2.23 -14.73
C GLY A 113 -4.99 -3.27 -15.49
N LYS A 114 -6.30 -3.39 -15.24
CA LYS A 114 -7.22 -4.30 -15.95
C LYS A 114 -7.88 -3.67 -17.18
N ASN A 115 -7.09 -3.02 -18.03
CA ASN A 115 -7.48 -2.71 -19.40
C ASN A 115 -6.50 -3.44 -20.35
N GLY A 116 -6.78 -4.72 -20.57
CA GLY A 116 -6.04 -5.62 -21.46
C GLY A 116 -6.82 -6.92 -21.60
#